data_AF-A0A7W3VK36-F1
#
_entry.id   AF-A0A7W3VK36-F1
#
_cell.length_a   1.000
_cell.length_b   1.000
_cell.length_c   1.000
_cell.angle_alpha   90.00
_cell.angle_beta   90.00
_cell.angle_gamma   90.00
#
_symmetry.space_group_name_H-M   'P 1'
#
loop_
_entity.id
_entity.type
_entity.pdbx_description
1 polymer ?
#
loop_
_entity_poly.entity_id
_entity_poly.type
_entity_poly.pdbx_seq_one_letter_code
_entity_poly.pdbx_strand_id
1 'polypeptide(L)'
;TLTYADEDKIAHDLVLGTGAVSYDAATNTLTYVDATGTSKDFVFNETDLSYDKTTKELTYTNSLGNTQTISIAELLADSTTNTLELTGNSLKSTVNGVSSTVTLTEGNIVSTAGITSTSITVGNGAESTLKDVTLEITAGTNGQVMVTKEGKPTWTDQSDLARNIYTHDGTLINAPVDKTRRVSFGEFDNLTYQKADQSHEFTYDPTHVGLNMFGKTTASIGLISNEGANGEQSQLNLSNNKNIAEINVNTDNGLRVVSEYRKNIAFSTSERVVGGDKELFDNVIFNGDGGVQIVNINKPAFKGSQTDKVVVADQNGVLKALKAAMPKFFYMPSVMVPTAENQVTQSGVTFDNTSRTGTIDLYAIYEQQFGSPIMSSVPGSILPVLPASELIFHVTYATPGVFTIESISATGLMTYKVNGSANINMGSFINIVFSVNENN
;
A
#
# COMPACT_ATOMS: atom_id res chain seq x y z
N THR A 1 -119.11 66.85 -88.33
CA THR A 1 -119.89 67.38 -89.47
C THR A 1 -120.29 68.80 -89.15
N LEU A 2 -119.98 69.75 -90.02
CA LEU A 2 -120.53 71.09 -89.98
C LEU A 2 -121.76 71.08 -90.89
N THR A 3 -122.93 71.29 -90.31
CA THR A 3 -124.17 71.47 -91.05
C THR A 3 -124.39 72.96 -91.26
N TYR A 4 -124.62 73.39 -92.50
CA TYR A 4 -125.02 74.76 -92.79
C TYR A 4 -126.40 74.75 -93.46
N ALA A 5 -127.20 75.78 -93.20
CA ALA A 5 -128.44 76.00 -93.91
C ALA A 5 -128.20 77.04 -95.01
N ASP A 6 -128.69 76.78 -96.21
CA ASP A 6 -128.64 77.75 -97.31
C ASP A 6 -129.64 78.91 -97.09
N GLU A 7 -129.66 79.87 -98.02
CA GLU A 7 -130.58 81.01 -98.02
C GLU A 7 -132.07 80.62 -97.96
N ASP A 8 -132.44 79.42 -98.41
CA ASP A 8 -133.80 78.87 -98.35
C ASP A 8 -134.06 78.04 -97.09
N LYS A 9 -133.08 78.02 -96.17
CA LYS A 9 -133.08 77.28 -94.91
C LYS A 9 -133.04 75.76 -95.07
N ILE A 10 -132.51 75.24 -96.18
CA ILE A 10 -132.27 73.80 -96.38
C ILE A 10 -130.91 73.43 -95.79
N ALA A 11 -130.89 72.41 -94.91
CA ALA A 11 -129.69 71.97 -94.23
C ALA A 11 -128.84 71.01 -95.09
N HIS A 12 -127.55 71.28 -95.20
CA HIS A 12 -126.53 70.45 -95.84
C HIS A 12 -125.42 70.07 -94.87
N ASP A 13 -125.01 68.80 -94.89
CA ASP A 13 -123.99 68.22 -94.00
C ASP A 13 -122.60 68.12 -94.67
N LEU A 14 -121.57 68.74 -94.07
CA LEU A 14 -120.16 68.59 -94.46
C LEU A 14 -119.35 67.91 -93.34
N VAL A 15 -118.88 66.67 -93.51
CA VAL A 15 -118.11 65.95 -92.46
C VAL A 15 -116.64 66.38 -92.50
N LEU A 16 -116.16 67.07 -91.46
CA LEU A 16 -114.74 67.38 -91.25
C LEU A 16 -114.19 66.58 -90.06
N GLY A 17 -113.03 65.94 -90.22
CA GLY A 17 -112.23 65.33 -89.15
C GLY A 17 -112.28 63.80 -88.98
N THR A 18 -112.10 63.00 -90.04
CA THR A 18 -112.05 61.53 -89.92
C THR A 18 -110.72 60.97 -90.41
N GLY A 19 -109.77 60.72 -89.50
CA GLY A 19 -108.54 59.97 -89.71
C GLY A 19 -107.96 59.57 -88.35
N ALA A 20 -107.37 58.38 -88.23
CA ALA A 20 -106.94 57.80 -86.95
C ALA A 20 -105.43 57.51 -86.95
N VAL A 21 -104.75 57.79 -85.84
CA VAL A 21 -103.35 57.41 -85.61
C VAL A 21 -103.32 56.36 -84.50
N SER A 22 -102.61 55.27 -84.72
CA SER A 22 -102.34 54.25 -83.70
C SER A 22 -100.86 53.93 -83.63
N TYR A 23 -100.37 53.67 -82.42
CA TYR A 23 -98.99 53.24 -82.17
C TYR A 23 -98.99 51.80 -81.64
N ASP A 24 -98.17 50.95 -82.24
CA ASP A 24 -97.88 49.61 -81.75
C ASP A 24 -96.53 49.61 -81.02
N ALA A 25 -96.59 49.45 -79.70
CA ALA A 25 -95.41 49.44 -78.85
C ALA A 25 -94.56 48.17 -78.98
N ALA A 26 -95.14 47.05 -79.44
CA ALA A 26 -94.40 45.81 -79.61
C ALA A 26 -93.50 45.84 -80.86
N THR A 27 -93.98 46.52 -81.91
CA THR A 27 -93.24 46.70 -83.17
C THR A 27 -92.64 48.10 -83.32
N ASN A 28 -92.78 48.95 -82.29
CA ASN A 28 -92.35 50.35 -82.26
C ASN A 28 -92.73 51.12 -83.55
N THR A 29 -93.96 50.88 -84.03
CA THR A 29 -94.44 51.37 -85.32
C THR A 29 -95.63 52.31 -85.11
N LEU A 30 -95.56 53.50 -85.70
CA LEU A 30 -96.65 54.47 -85.74
C LEU A 30 -97.38 54.38 -87.08
N THR A 31 -98.67 54.09 -87.06
CA THR A 31 -99.52 53.96 -88.26
C THR A 31 -100.53 55.09 -88.30
N TYR A 32 -100.60 55.77 -89.45
CA TYR A 32 -101.65 56.76 -89.75
C TYR A 32 -102.61 56.21 -90.80
N VAL A 33 -103.92 56.30 -90.54
CA VAL A 33 -105.01 55.91 -91.45
C VAL A 33 -105.81 57.14 -91.86
N ASP A 34 -105.87 57.41 -93.17
CA ASP A 34 -106.56 58.57 -93.71
C ASP A 34 -108.10 58.41 -93.80
N ALA A 35 -108.80 59.46 -94.24
CA ALA A 35 -110.26 59.51 -94.32
C ALA A 35 -110.89 58.51 -95.31
N THR A 36 -110.09 57.87 -96.15
CA THR A 36 -110.53 56.81 -97.08
C THR A 36 -110.22 55.41 -96.57
N GLY A 37 -109.51 55.29 -95.44
CA GLY A 37 -109.16 54.03 -94.80
C GLY A 37 -107.77 53.47 -95.15
N THR A 38 -106.91 54.24 -95.82
CA THR A 38 -105.57 53.77 -96.24
C THR A 38 -104.53 54.02 -95.16
N SER A 39 -103.77 53.00 -94.76
CA SER A 39 -102.74 53.07 -93.71
C SER A 39 -101.33 53.35 -94.25
N LYS A 40 -100.53 54.12 -93.49
CA LYS A 40 -99.09 54.32 -93.71
C LYS A 40 -98.30 54.18 -92.40
N ASP A 41 -97.26 53.36 -92.42
CA ASP A 41 -96.46 53.00 -91.25
C ASP A 41 -95.11 53.74 -91.18
N PHE A 42 -94.67 54.04 -89.97
CA PHE A 42 -93.37 54.61 -89.64
C PHE A 42 -92.74 53.85 -88.47
N VAL A 43 -91.69 53.08 -88.74
CA VAL A 43 -90.97 52.23 -87.76
C VAL A 43 -89.76 52.99 -87.18
N PHE A 44 -89.54 52.91 -85.86
CA PHE A 44 -88.42 53.59 -85.18
C PHE A 44 -87.40 52.61 -84.54
N ASN A 45 -86.10 52.85 -84.80
CA ASN A 45 -84.89 52.32 -84.14
C ASN A 45 -84.70 50.78 -84.03
N GLU A 46 -83.95 50.17 -84.96
CA GLU A 46 -83.30 48.86 -84.77
C GLU A 46 -81.81 49.07 -84.37
N THR A 47 -81.42 48.83 -83.12
CA THR A 47 -79.99 48.89 -82.71
C THR A 47 -79.60 47.68 -81.87
N ASP A 48 -78.85 46.73 -82.44
CA ASP A 48 -78.22 45.59 -81.74
C ASP A 48 -76.70 45.79 -81.66
N LEU A 49 -76.11 45.67 -80.46
CA LEU A 49 -74.66 45.65 -80.19
C LEU A 49 -74.28 44.28 -79.61
N SER A 50 -73.26 43.62 -80.19
CA SER A 50 -72.84 42.26 -79.82
C SER A 50 -71.31 42.11 -79.80
N TYR A 51 -70.78 41.26 -78.92
CA TYR A 51 -69.36 40.92 -78.84
C TYR A 51 -69.13 39.43 -79.16
N ASP A 52 -68.23 39.15 -80.10
CA ASP A 52 -67.80 37.78 -80.42
C ASP A 52 -66.47 37.48 -79.72
N LYS A 53 -66.51 36.56 -78.75
CA LYS A 53 -65.32 36.14 -77.98
C LYS A 53 -64.28 35.37 -78.81
N THR A 54 -64.72 34.76 -79.91
CA THR A 54 -63.89 33.94 -80.80
C THR A 54 -63.10 34.84 -81.74
N THR A 55 -63.77 35.78 -82.41
CA THR A 55 -63.10 36.73 -83.32
C THR A 55 -62.47 37.91 -82.57
N LYS A 56 -62.88 38.14 -81.31
CA LYS A 56 -62.52 39.30 -80.50
C LYS A 56 -62.91 40.62 -81.17
N GLU A 57 -64.12 40.64 -81.74
CA GLU A 57 -64.69 41.79 -82.41
C GLU A 57 -65.98 42.24 -81.74
N LEU A 58 -66.17 43.55 -81.65
CA LEU A 58 -67.40 44.19 -81.21
C LEU A 58 -68.15 44.74 -82.43
N THR A 59 -69.41 44.34 -82.59
CA THR A 59 -70.21 44.61 -83.79
C THR A 59 -71.52 45.31 -83.42
N TYR A 60 -71.89 46.39 -84.13
CA TYR A 60 -73.17 47.08 -83.93
C TYR A 60 -73.79 47.62 -85.22
N THR A 61 -75.12 47.74 -85.25
CA THR A 61 -75.86 48.38 -86.35
C THR A 61 -76.09 49.87 -86.05
N ASN A 62 -75.68 50.75 -86.97
CA ASN A 62 -75.81 52.20 -86.80
C ASN A 62 -77.22 52.72 -87.16
N SER A 63 -77.46 54.02 -86.95
CA SER A 63 -78.77 54.67 -87.19
C SER A 63 -79.22 54.71 -88.66
N LEU A 64 -78.38 54.27 -89.61
CA LEU A 64 -78.70 54.11 -91.03
C LEU A 64 -78.96 52.63 -91.40
N GLY A 65 -78.91 51.71 -90.43
CA GLY A 65 -79.08 50.28 -90.63
C GLY A 65 -77.83 49.53 -91.09
N ASN A 66 -76.63 50.12 -91.01
CA ASN A 66 -75.38 49.45 -91.41
C ASN A 66 -74.60 48.89 -90.22
N THR A 67 -74.07 47.68 -90.36
CA THR A 67 -73.24 47.00 -89.36
C THR A 67 -71.79 47.51 -89.40
N GLN A 68 -71.23 47.84 -88.23
CA GLN A 68 -69.86 48.30 -88.02
C GLN A 68 -69.13 47.36 -87.03
N THR A 69 -67.83 47.15 -87.25
CA THR A 69 -67.00 46.21 -86.46
C THR A 69 -65.74 46.90 -85.91
N ILE A 70 -65.37 46.62 -84.66
CA ILE A 70 -64.14 47.07 -83.99
C ILE A 70 -63.37 45.86 -83.46
N SER A 71 -62.08 45.71 -83.80
CA SER A 71 -61.21 44.64 -83.29
C SER A 71 -60.53 45.05 -81.98
N ILE A 72 -60.48 44.12 -81.01
CA ILE A 72 -59.82 44.32 -79.70
C ILE A 72 -58.67 43.32 -79.44
N ALA A 73 -58.17 42.63 -80.46
CA ALA A 73 -57.17 41.57 -80.33
C ALA A 73 -55.79 42.03 -79.81
N GLU A 74 -55.37 43.26 -80.14
CA GLU A 74 -54.02 43.76 -79.85
C GLU A 74 -53.77 44.06 -78.36
N LEU A 75 -54.80 44.22 -77.53
CA LEU A 75 -54.67 44.58 -76.12
C LEU A 75 -54.24 43.43 -75.19
N LEU A 76 -54.17 42.18 -75.68
CA LEU A 76 -53.98 40.97 -74.85
C LEU A 76 -52.56 40.36 -74.89
N ALA A 77 -51.62 40.89 -75.69
CA ALA A 77 -50.33 40.24 -75.93
C ALA A 77 -49.21 40.58 -74.91
N ASP A 78 -49.39 41.59 -74.05
CA ASP A 78 -48.26 42.19 -73.30
C ASP A 78 -48.08 41.75 -71.83
N SER A 79 -48.76 40.70 -71.33
CA SER A 79 -48.53 40.22 -69.95
C SER A 79 -47.44 39.13 -69.88
N THR A 80 -46.30 39.42 -69.25
CA THR A 80 -45.21 38.44 -69.09
C THR A 80 -45.46 37.41 -67.97
N THR A 81 -45.19 36.12 -68.20
CA THR A 81 -45.29 35.05 -67.19
C THR A 81 -43.92 34.48 -66.82
N ASN A 82 -43.64 34.27 -65.52
CA ASN A 82 -42.39 33.70 -65.01
C ASN A 82 -42.67 32.55 -64.05
N THR A 83 -42.13 31.36 -64.30
CA THR A 83 -42.22 30.20 -63.39
C THR A 83 -40.85 29.58 -63.15
N LEU A 84 -40.62 29.06 -61.94
CA LEU A 84 -39.44 28.28 -61.56
C LEU A 84 -39.89 26.90 -61.06
N GLU A 85 -39.24 25.84 -61.55
CA GLU A 85 -39.54 24.46 -61.19
C GLU A 85 -38.24 23.67 -60.97
N LEU A 86 -38.19 22.85 -59.92
CA LEU A 86 -37.08 21.94 -59.63
C LEU A 86 -37.55 20.49 -59.81
N THR A 87 -36.95 19.77 -60.75
CA THR A 87 -37.24 18.36 -61.00
C THR A 87 -35.94 17.56 -60.98
N GLY A 88 -35.81 16.67 -59.99
CA GLY A 88 -34.53 16.00 -59.72
C GLY A 88 -33.47 17.04 -59.34
N ASN A 89 -32.36 17.06 -60.09
CA ASN A 89 -31.30 18.04 -59.94
C ASN A 89 -31.29 19.11 -61.05
N SER A 90 -32.38 19.29 -61.80
CA SER A 90 -32.46 20.34 -62.83
C SER A 90 -33.40 21.45 -62.38
N LEU A 91 -32.86 22.66 -62.22
CA LEU A 91 -33.63 23.87 -61.97
C LEU A 91 -34.00 24.51 -63.32
N LYS A 92 -35.30 24.56 -63.61
CA LYS A 92 -35.85 25.13 -64.83
C LYS A 92 -36.50 26.47 -64.54
N SER A 93 -36.13 27.49 -65.29
CA SER A 93 -36.80 28.79 -65.33
C SER A 93 -37.49 28.95 -66.67
N THR A 94 -38.78 29.31 -66.66
CA THR A 94 -39.55 29.58 -67.87
C THR A 94 -40.06 31.01 -67.84
N VAL A 95 -39.68 31.80 -68.83
CA VAL A 95 -40.05 33.21 -69.01
C VAL A 95 -40.74 33.34 -70.37
N ASN A 96 -42.01 33.76 -70.37
CA ASN A 96 -42.82 33.93 -71.59
C ASN A 96 -42.80 32.70 -72.51
N GLY A 97 -42.88 31.50 -71.90
CA GLY A 97 -42.85 30.22 -72.61
C GLY A 97 -41.44 29.74 -73.03
N VAL A 98 -40.41 30.59 -72.95
CA VAL A 98 -39.03 30.20 -73.22
C VAL A 98 -38.41 29.64 -71.94
N SER A 99 -37.92 28.40 -72.01
CA SER A 99 -37.33 27.73 -70.85
C SER A 99 -35.81 27.66 -70.94
N SER A 100 -35.15 27.87 -69.82
CA SER A 100 -33.75 27.55 -69.61
C SER A 100 -33.58 26.66 -68.38
N THR A 101 -32.61 25.76 -68.43
CA THR A 101 -32.34 24.80 -67.35
C THR A 101 -30.90 24.90 -66.91
N VAL A 102 -30.69 24.83 -65.61
CA VAL A 102 -29.39 24.61 -64.98
C VAL A 102 -29.44 23.26 -64.26
N THR A 103 -28.52 22.36 -64.60
CA THR A 103 -28.32 21.14 -63.82
C THR A 103 -27.47 21.48 -62.61
N LEU A 104 -28.00 21.24 -61.41
CA LEU A 104 -27.30 21.33 -60.14
C LEU A 104 -26.38 20.11 -60.01
N THR A 105 -25.09 20.38 -60.08
CA THR A 105 -24.00 19.42 -59.87
C THR A 105 -23.31 19.71 -58.54
N GLU A 106 -22.46 18.81 -58.06
CA GLU A 106 -21.62 19.06 -56.87
C GLU A 106 -20.83 20.36 -57.01
N GLY A 107 -20.31 20.66 -58.21
CA GLY A 107 -19.62 21.92 -58.52
C GLY A 107 -20.47 23.19 -58.32
N ASN A 108 -21.80 23.07 -58.31
CA ASN A 108 -22.70 24.19 -58.01
C ASN A 108 -23.01 24.35 -56.51
N ILE A 109 -22.62 23.39 -55.68
CA ILE A 109 -22.99 23.28 -54.26
C ILE A 109 -21.75 23.32 -53.34
N VAL A 110 -20.57 22.93 -53.84
CA VAL A 110 -19.31 23.03 -53.12
C VAL A 110 -18.81 24.48 -53.12
N SER A 111 -18.27 24.92 -51.98
CA SER A 111 -17.61 26.22 -51.88
C SER A 111 -16.09 26.03 -51.97
N THR A 112 -15.39 27.01 -52.56
CA THR A 112 -13.92 27.06 -52.55
C THR A 112 -13.34 27.29 -51.16
N ALA A 113 -14.17 27.68 -50.18
CA ALA A 113 -13.71 27.98 -48.81
C ALA A 113 -13.32 26.73 -47.99
N GLY A 114 -13.73 25.53 -48.43
CA GLY A 114 -13.36 24.24 -47.82
C GLY A 114 -13.74 24.08 -46.34
N ILE A 115 -13.61 22.85 -45.82
CA ILE A 115 -13.65 22.59 -44.37
C ILE A 115 -12.21 22.49 -43.88
N THR A 116 -11.86 23.31 -42.90
CA THR A 116 -10.52 23.31 -42.31
C THR A 116 -10.59 23.14 -40.80
N SER A 117 -9.56 22.54 -40.22
CA SER A 117 -9.39 22.42 -38.78
C SER A 117 -7.91 22.59 -38.45
N THR A 118 -7.62 23.22 -37.32
CA THR A 118 -6.28 23.33 -36.77
C THR A 118 -5.93 22.18 -35.83
N SER A 119 -6.91 21.35 -35.47
CA SER A 119 -6.78 20.35 -34.38
C SER A 119 -7.06 18.92 -34.84
N ILE A 120 -7.65 18.74 -36.02
CA ILE A 120 -7.99 17.44 -36.62
C ILE A 120 -7.52 17.49 -38.06
N THR A 121 -6.94 16.41 -38.56
CA THR A 121 -6.56 16.31 -39.97
C THR A 121 -7.83 16.14 -40.80
N VAL A 122 -8.04 17.06 -41.74
CA VAL A 122 -9.18 17.04 -42.66
C VAL A 122 -8.72 16.53 -44.02
N GLY A 123 -9.06 15.28 -44.35
CA GLY A 123 -8.86 14.73 -45.69
C GLY A 123 -10.02 15.11 -46.61
N ASN A 124 -9.71 15.41 -47.87
CA ASN A 124 -10.68 15.84 -48.89
C ASN A 124 -11.57 17.02 -48.41
N GLY A 125 -11.01 17.97 -47.65
CA GLY A 125 -11.79 19.09 -47.10
C GLY A 125 -12.05 20.21 -48.11
N ALA A 126 -11.18 20.38 -49.11
CA ALA A 126 -11.33 21.39 -50.15
C ALA A 126 -12.30 20.90 -51.24
N GLU A 127 -13.16 21.81 -51.72
CA GLU A 127 -14.07 21.59 -52.85
C GLU A 127 -14.97 20.34 -52.73
N SER A 128 -15.23 19.88 -51.50
CA SER A 128 -15.93 18.62 -51.23
C SER A 128 -17.25 18.83 -50.50
N THR A 129 -18.17 17.89 -50.68
CA THR A 129 -19.40 17.84 -49.87
C THR A 129 -19.10 17.22 -48.50
N LEU A 130 -19.94 17.48 -47.48
CA LEU A 130 -19.76 16.89 -46.14
C LEU A 130 -19.68 15.36 -46.12
N LYS A 131 -20.17 14.70 -47.18
CA LYS A 131 -20.14 13.24 -47.32
C LYS A 131 -18.73 12.71 -47.66
N ASP A 132 -17.89 13.52 -48.27
CA ASP A 132 -16.59 13.10 -48.83
C ASP A 132 -15.40 13.50 -47.95
N VAL A 133 -15.67 14.18 -46.83
CA VAL A 133 -14.66 14.63 -45.86
C VAL A 133 -14.31 13.51 -44.90
N THR A 134 -13.02 13.24 -44.74
CA THR A 134 -12.50 12.37 -43.67
C THR A 134 -11.92 13.21 -42.54
N LEU A 135 -12.28 12.85 -41.30
CA LEU A 135 -11.77 13.48 -40.09
C LEU A 135 -10.99 12.45 -39.29
N GLU A 136 -9.69 12.66 -39.15
CA GLU A 136 -8.85 11.78 -38.36
C GLU A 136 -7.93 12.57 -37.42
N ILE A 137 -7.73 12.02 -36.23
CA ILE A 137 -6.62 12.44 -35.38
C ILE A 137 -5.40 11.72 -35.94
N THR A 138 -4.37 12.47 -36.36
CA THR A 138 -3.12 11.89 -36.83
C THR A 138 -2.62 10.85 -35.83
N ALA A 139 -2.54 9.59 -36.26
CA ALA A 139 -2.15 8.49 -35.39
C ALA A 139 -0.71 8.67 -34.88
N GLY A 140 -0.47 8.26 -33.64
CA GLY A 140 0.88 8.09 -33.13
C GLY A 140 1.58 6.89 -33.77
N THR A 141 2.88 6.74 -33.52
CA THR A 141 3.61 5.53 -33.90
C THR A 141 3.29 4.36 -32.97
N ASN A 142 3.68 3.14 -33.37
CA ASN A 142 3.42 1.95 -32.57
C ASN A 142 4.07 2.06 -31.18
N GLY A 143 3.27 1.87 -30.12
CA GLY A 143 3.72 2.03 -28.73
C GLY A 143 3.57 3.45 -28.18
N GLN A 144 3.03 4.40 -28.93
CA GLN A 144 2.70 5.73 -28.40
C GLN A 144 1.27 5.81 -27.86
N VAL A 145 1.08 6.67 -26.87
CA VAL A 145 -0.23 7.05 -26.33
C VAL A 145 -0.39 8.57 -26.36
N MET A 146 -1.62 9.04 -26.59
CA MET A 146 -1.91 10.47 -26.58
C MET A 146 -2.08 10.94 -25.15
N VAL A 147 -1.30 11.94 -24.75
CA VAL A 147 -1.35 12.57 -23.43
C VAL A 147 -1.56 14.07 -23.57
N THR A 148 -2.00 14.73 -22.49
CA THR A 148 -2.03 16.19 -22.43
C THR A 148 -0.78 16.69 -21.72
N LYS A 149 0.08 17.41 -22.44
CA LYS A 149 1.28 18.06 -21.88
C LYS A 149 1.16 19.56 -22.13
N GLU A 150 1.33 20.36 -21.07
CA GLU A 150 1.22 21.83 -21.15
C GLU A 150 -0.11 22.30 -21.78
N GLY A 151 -1.21 21.58 -21.49
CA GLY A 151 -2.55 21.88 -22.02
C GLY A 151 -2.76 21.52 -23.49
N LYS A 152 -1.82 20.81 -24.15
CA LYS A 152 -1.92 20.39 -25.55
C LYS A 152 -1.87 18.86 -25.69
N PRO A 153 -2.65 18.26 -26.60
CA PRO A 153 -2.49 16.85 -26.96
C PRO A 153 -1.13 16.60 -27.60
N THR A 154 -0.41 15.60 -27.14
CA THR A 154 0.85 15.14 -27.71
C THR A 154 0.91 13.62 -27.68
N TRP A 155 1.51 13.00 -28.69
CA TRP A 155 1.87 11.59 -28.63
C TRP A 155 3.14 11.44 -27.80
N THR A 156 3.20 10.42 -26.95
CA THR A 156 4.36 10.11 -26.10
C THR A 156 4.56 8.61 -26.09
N ASP A 157 5.80 8.14 -26.13
CA ASP A 157 6.10 6.72 -26.03
C ASP A 157 5.58 6.16 -24.71
N GLN A 158 4.89 5.02 -24.76
CA GLN A 158 4.34 4.38 -23.57
C GLN A 158 5.43 4.01 -22.56
N SER A 159 6.68 3.84 -23.01
CA SER A 159 7.85 3.61 -22.15
C SER A 159 8.26 4.81 -21.31
N ASP A 160 7.95 6.03 -21.77
CA ASP A 160 8.32 7.29 -21.11
C ASP A 160 7.31 7.67 -20.03
N LEU A 161 6.12 7.07 -20.07
CA LEU A 161 5.20 7.10 -18.94
C LEU A 161 5.79 6.23 -17.83
N ALA A 162 5.91 6.80 -16.63
CA ALA A 162 6.44 6.12 -15.46
C ALA A 162 5.89 4.68 -15.38
N ARG A 163 6.78 3.69 -15.48
CA ARG A 163 6.41 2.27 -15.41
C ARG A 163 5.75 2.02 -14.07
N ASN A 164 4.42 2.01 -14.05
CA ASN A 164 3.67 1.83 -12.83
C ASN A 164 3.95 0.41 -12.30
N ILE A 165 4.65 0.33 -11.16
CA ILE A 165 4.86 -0.94 -10.45
C ILE A 165 3.57 -1.41 -9.76
N TYR A 166 2.57 -0.54 -9.68
CA TYR A 166 1.24 -0.81 -9.20
C TYR A 166 0.27 -1.12 -10.34
N THR A 167 -0.66 -2.02 -10.10
CA THR A 167 -1.91 -2.20 -10.86
C THR A 167 -2.79 -0.95 -10.72
N HIS A 168 -3.86 -0.87 -11.51
CA HIS A 168 -4.84 0.22 -11.45
C HIS A 168 -5.58 0.35 -10.10
N ASP A 169 -5.46 -0.64 -9.22
CA ASP A 169 -6.05 -0.66 -7.87
C ASP A 169 -5.02 -0.43 -6.74
N GLY A 170 -3.79 -0.04 -7.08
CA GLY A 170 -2.74 0.27 -6.10
C GLY A 170 -2.09 -0.96 -5.46
N THR A 171 -2.33 -2.17 -5.99
CA THR A 171 -1.61 -3.37 -5.59
C THR A 171 -0.36 -3.57 -6.43
N LEU A 172 0.67 -4.23 -5.90
CA LEU A 172 1.85 -4.55 -6.72
C LEU A 172 1.44 -5.59 -7.78
N ILE A 173 1.76 -5.33 -9.05
CA ILE A 173 1.51 -6.31 -10.12
C ILE A 173 2.23 -7.62 -9.74
N ASN A 174 1.55 -8.77 -9.83
CA ASN A 174 2.17 -10.05 -9.51
C ASN A 174 3.35 -10.34 -10.46
N ALA A 175 4.51 -10.75 -9.95
CA ALA A 175 5.61 -11.23 -10.79
C ALA A 175 5.37 -12.72 -11.10
N PRO A 176 5.54 -13.17 -12.37
CA PRO A 176 5.58 -14.60 -12.66
C PRO A 176 6.62 -15.33 -11.79
N VAL A 177 6.33 -16.58 -11.42
CA VAL A 177 7.11 -17.38 -10.44
C VAL A 177 8.59 -17.53 -10.82
N ASP A 178 8.93 -17.36 -12.09
CA ASP A 178 10.27 -17.49 -12.67
C ASP A 178 10.99 -16.15 -12.95
N LYS A 179 10.40 -15.01 -12.58
CA LYS A 179 10.99 -13.68 -12.84
C LYS A 179 11.28 -12.90 -11.56
N THR A 180 12.54 -12.49 -11.38
CA THR A 180 12.95 -11.60 -10.30
C THR A 180 12.62 -10.14 -10.64
N ARG A 181 11.96 -9.42 -9.71
CA ARG A 181 11.85 -7.96 -9.78
C ARG A 181 13.06 -7.33 -9.08
N ARG A 182 13.72 -6.38 -9.77
CA ARG A 182 14.76 -5.55 -9.19
C ARG A 182 14.20 -4.16 -8.94
N VAL A 183 14.32 -3.66 -7.71
CA VAL A 183 14.11 -2.24 -7.40
C VAL A 183 15.48 -1.58 -7.52
N SER A 184 15.65 -0.71 -8.51
CA SER A 184 16.89 0.06 -8.70
C SER A 184 16.79 1.37 -7.92
N PHE A 185 17.84 1.70 -7.17
CA PHE A 185 17.96 2.98 -6.47
C PHE A 185 18.24 4.14 -7.44
N GLY A 186 18.65 3.85 -8.68
CA GLY A 186 19.10 4.88 -9.61
C GLY A 186 20.37 5.58 -9.09
N GLU A 187 20.33 6.91 -8.99
CA GLU A 187 21.41 7.75 -8.44
C GLU A 187 21.26 8.02 -6.93
N PHE A 188 20.20 7.52 -6.29
CA PHE A 188 19.92 7.80 -4.88
C PHE A 188 20.62 6.80 -3.96
N ASP A 189 21.06 7.25 -2.80
CA ASP A 189 21.69 6.38 -1.80
C ASP A 189 20.66 5.55 -1.01
N ASN A 190 19.41 6.02 -0.89
CA ASN A 190 18.41 5.43 0.02
C ASN A 190 17.04 5.16 -0.64
N LEU A 191 16.38 4.09 -0.19
CA LEU A 191 14.98 3.77 -0.48
C LEU A 191 14.21 3.65 0.83
N THR A 192 13.33 4.61 1.08
CA THR A 192 12.55 4.67 2.34
C THR A 192 11.10 4.28 2.11
N TYR A 193 10.64 3.27 2.86
CA TYR A 193 9.23 2.93 3.03
C TYR A 193 8.75 3.54 4.35
N GLN A 194 8.00 4.64 4.28
CA GLN A 194 7.56 5.41 5.46
C GLN A 194 6.05 5.37 5.66
N LYS A 195 5.61 5.30 6.92
CA LYS A 195 4.24 5.57 7.35
C LYS A 195 4.28 6.44 8.61
N ALA A 196 3.90 7.72 8.47
CA ALA A 196 4.01 8.71 9.54
C ALA A 196 5.45 8.81 10.11
N ASP A 197 5.65 8.60 11.41
CA ASP A 197 6.95 8.67 12.10
C ASP A 197 7.75 7.35 12.07
N GLN A 198 7.29 6.34 11.32
CA GLN A 198 7.94 5.03 11.23
C GLN A 198 8.43 4.76 9.81
N SER A 199 9.57 4.11 9.66
CA SER A 199 10.16 3.83 8.35
C SER A 199 11.01 2.57 8.32
N HIS A 200 11.04 1.92 7.16
CA HIS A 200 12.08 0.97 6.78
C HIS A 200 12.89 1.59 5.65
N GLU A 201 14.20 1.68 5.81
CA GLU A 201 15.09 2.28 4.84
C GLU A 201 16.14 1.26 4.42
N PHE A 202 16.31 1.13 3.11
CA PHE A 202 17.44 0.44 2.51
C PHE A 202 18.46 1.52 2.12
N THR A 203 19.71 1.36 2.54
CA THR A 203 20.80 2.29 2.22
C THR A 203 21.85 1.57 1.40
N TYR A 204 22.31 2.21 0.35
CA TYR A 204 23.37 1.77 -0.54
C TYR A 204 24.24 2.99 -0.87
N ASP A 205 25.31 3.19 -0.11
CA ASP A 205 26.28 4.26 -0.31
C ASP A 205 27.67 3.67 -0.67
N PRO A 206 28.67 4.49 -1.06
CA PRO A 206 29.99 3.99 -1.45
C PRO A 206 30.74 3.18 -0.38
N THR A 207 30.30 3.24 0.87
CA THR A 207 30.95 2.70 2.07
C THR A 207 30.08 1.73 2.87
N HIS A 208 28.75 1.70 2.67
CA HIS A 208 27.82 0.87 3.44
C HIS A 208 26.67 0.33 2.59
N VAL A 209 26.25 -0.89 2.92
CA VAL A 209 24.93 -1.43 2.54
C VAL A 209 24.21 -1.78 3.83
N GLY A 210 23.03 -1.19 4.05
CA GLY A 210 22.32 -1.27 5.33
C GLY A 210 20.82 -1.45 5.16
N LEU A 211 20.21 -2.17 6.11
CA LEU A 211 18.78 -2.17 6.36
C LEU A 211 18.55 -1.43 7.69
N ASN A 212 18.02 -0.22 7.62
CA ASN A 212 17.65 0.58 8.77
C ASN A 212 16.15 0.42 9.05
N MET A 213 15.78 0.16 10.31
CA MET A 213 14.37 0.08 10.72
C MET A 213 14.11 1.03 11.87
N PHE A 214 13.17 1.96 11.70
CA PHE A 214 12.78 2.92 12.72
C PHE A 214 11.33 2.66 13.16
N GLY A 215 11.16 2.28 14.42
CA GLY A 215 9.87 2.01 15.04
C GLY A 215 9.74 2.74 16.37
N LYS A 216 8.54 3.28 16.65
CA LYS A 216 8.26 4.05 17.89
C LYS A 216 8.21 3.19 19.16
N THR A 217 7.85 1.91 19.02
CA THR A 217 7.69 0.97 20.14
C THR A 217 8.57 -0.27 19.96
N THR A 218 8.50 -0.90 18.78
CA THR A 218 9.32 -2.06 18.40
C THR A 218 9.68 -1.95 16.94
N ALA A 219 10.95 -2.15 16.60
CA ALA A 219 11.41 -2.43 15.24
C ALA A 219 12.02 -3.84 15.25
N SER A 220 11.60 -4.71 14.34
CA SER A 220 12.02 -6.11 14.32
C SER A 220 12.18 -6.61 12.89
N ILE A 221 13.31 -7.25 12.60
CA ILE A 221 13.49 -8.03 11.37
C ILE A 221 12.94 -9.43 11.66
N GLY A 222 11.69 -9.69 11.25
CA GLY A 222 11.10 -11.02 11.33
C GLY A 222 11.55 -11.88 10.15
N LEU A 223 12.34 -12.91 10.40
CA LEU A 223 12.59 -13.98 9.42
C LEU A 223 11.60 -15.12 9.71
N ILE A 224 10.56 -15.27 8.90
CA ILE A 224 9.58 -16.36 9.02
C ILE A 224 9.98 -17.46 8.03
N SER A 225 10.48 -18.62 8.50
CA SER A 225 10.48 -19.85 7.70
C SER A 225 9.28 -20.71 8.02
N ASN A 226 8.66 -21.27 6.99
CA ASN A 226 8.09 -22.60 7.10
C ASN A 226 9.24 -23.61 7.02
N GLU A 227 9.30 -24.57 7.93
CA GLU A 227 10.31 -25.65 7.88
C GLU A 227 10.18 -26.38 6.54
N GLY A 228 11.22 -26.32 5.70
CA GLY A 228 11.25 -27.04 4.43
C GLY A 228 11.36 -28.55 4.67
N ALA A 229 10.86 -29.37 3.74
CA ALA A 229 10.84 -30.84 3.83
C ALA A 229 12.23 -31.51 4.03
N ASN A 230 13.32 -30.74 3.93
CA ASN A 230 14.70 -31.17 4.09
C ASN A 230 15.39 -30.60 5.35
N GLY A 231 14.64 -30.00 6.30
CA GLY A 231 15.19 -29.49 7.57
C GLY A 231 15.87 -28.12 7.48
N GLU A 232 15.55 -27.32 6.47
CA GLU A 232 16.07 -25.96 6.30
C GLU A 232 15.33 -24.98 7.24
N GLN A 233 16.08 -24.21 8.02
CA GLN A 233 15.58 -23.22 8.98
C GLN A 233 15.86 -21.79 8.48
N SER A 234 14.93 -20.84 8.67
CA SER A 234 15.25 -19.41 8.53
C SER A 234 16.18 -18.99 9.67
N GLN A 235 17.48 -18.99 9.37
CA GLN A 235 18.50 -18.46 10.27
C GLN A 235 18.82 -17.01 9.87
N LEU A 236 18.98 -16.12 10.86
CA LEU A 236 19.64 -14.83 10.64
C LEU A 236 21.14 -15.10 10.41
N ASN A 237 21.51 -15.35 9.15
CA ASN A 237 22.90 -15.58 8.75
C ASN A 237 23.62 -14.24 8.58
N LEU A 238 24.27 -13.77 9.65
CA LEU A 238 25.23 -12.67 9.58
C LEU A 238 26.59 -13.24 9.13
N SER A 239 26.83 -13.34 7.82
CA SER A 239 28.12 -13.73 7.25
C SER A 239 28.93 -12.49 6.84
N ASN A 240 30.23 -12.50 7.13
CA ASN A 240 31.12 -11.36 6.85
C ASN A 240 32.45 -11.82 6.25
N ASN A 241 33.10 -10.95 5.47
CA ASN A 241 34.37 -11.19 4.80
C ASN A 241 35.48 -10.24 5.29
N LYS A 242 36.65 -10.86 5.45
CA LYS A 242 38.04 -10.40 5.55
C LYS A 242 38.53 -9.47 6.65
N ASN A 243 37.74 -8.67 7.38
CA ASN A 243 38.36 -7.89 8.49
C ASN A 243 37.56 -7.70 9.78
N ILE A 244 36.25 -7.43 9.82
CA ILE A 244 35.50 -7.27 11.09
C ILE A 244 34.02 -7.63 10.89
N ALA A 245 33.48 -8.51 11.74
CA ALA A 245 32.03 -8.74 11.91
C ALA A 245 31.62 -8.34 13.33
N GLU A 246 30.78 -7.32 13.46
CA GLU A 246 30.41 -6.77 14.76
C GLU A 246 28.88 -6.68 14.88
N ILE A 247 28.35 -7.21 15.99
CA ILE A 247 26.97 -6.94 16.42
C ILE A 247 27.06 -5.76 17.37
N ASN A 248 26.83 -4.55 16.86
CA ASN A 248 26.82 -3.33 17.65
C ASN A 248 25.54 -3.27 18.49
N VAL A 249 25.66 -3.26 19.81
CA VAL A 249 24.51 -3.21 20.72
C VAL A 249 24.51 -1.92 21.56
N ASN A 250 23.33 -1.32 21.73
CA ASN A 250 23.13 -0.08 22.47
C ASN A 250 23.65 -0.18 23.93
N THR A 251 24.31 0.88 24.40
CA THR A 251 24.92 1.03 25.73
C THR A 251 23.97 0.78 26.90
N ASP A 252 22.66 0.99 26.71
CA ASP A 252 21.71 0.96 27.82
C ASP A 252 21.30 -0.47 28.23
N ASN A 253 21.31 -1.43 27.30
CA ASN A 253 20.78 -2.79 27.55
C ASN A 253 21.73 -3.93 27.12
N GLY A 254 22.80 -3.63 26.38
CA GLY A 254 23.77 -4.64 25.94
C GLY A 254 23.16 -5.76 25.08
N LEU A 255 23.99 -6.77 24.72
CA LEU A 255 23.55 -7.91 23.92
C LEU A 255 22.62 -8.82 24.72
N ARG A 256 21.33 -8.82 24.39
CA ARG A 256 20.34 -9.72 24.98
C ARG A 256 20.05 -10.89 24.02
N VAL A 257 20.54 -12.07 24.34
CA VAL A 257 20.19 -13.34 23.67
C VAL A 257 19.16 -14.06 24.53
N VAL A 258 17.97 -14.30 23.99
CA VAL A 258 16.88 -15.01 24.68
C VAL A 258 16.56 -16.28 23.91
N SER A 259 16.46 -17.39 24.63
CA SER A 259 15.86 -18.62 24.17
C SER A 259 14.48 -18.81 24.81
N GLU A 260 13.49 -19.21 24.03
CA GLU A 260 12.19 -19.60 24.56
C GLU A 260 12.18 -21.08 24.97
N TYR A 261 11.23 -21.49 25.82
CA TYR A 261 11.00 -22.90 26.22
C TYR A 261 12.20 -23.61 26.86
N ARG A 262 13.05 -22.89 27.61
CA ARG A 262 14.25 -23.43 28.28
C ARG A 262 15.22 -24.12 27.31
N LYS A 263 15.36 -23.59 26.09
CA LYS A 263 16.40 -24.07 25.17
C LYS A 263 17.77 -23.52 25.59
N ASN A 264 18.81 -24.32 25.34
CA ASN A 264 20.18 -23.90 25.62
C ASN A 264 20.64 -22.84 24.60
N ILE A 265 21.51 -21.94 25.03
CA ILE A 265 22.24 -21.01 24.16
C ILE A 265 23.69 -21.47 24.14
N ALA A 266 24.17 -21.91 22.97
CA ALA A 266 25.54 -22.35 22.78
C ALA A 266 26.35 -21.31 22.00
N PHE A 267 27.57 -21.05 22.47
CA PHE A 267 28.59 -20.37 21.71
C PHE A 267 29.57 -21.39 21.16
N SER A 268 29.54 -21.55 19.84
CA SER A 268 30.19 -22.67 19.17
C SER A 268 31.13 -22.19 18.09
N THR A 269 32.23 -22.91 17.91
CA THR A 269 33.11 -22.78 16.74
C THR A 269 32.86 -23.94 15.79
N SER A 270 33.28 -23.80 14.54
CA SER A 270 33.21 -24.91 13.58
C SER A 270 34.51 -25.03 12.82
N GLU A 271 34.93 -26.26 12.55
CA GLU A 271 36.03 -26.54 11.66
C GLU A 271 35.49 -27.28 10.42
N ARG A 272 36.07 -26.99 9.27
CA ARG A 272 35.78 -27.71 8.03
C ARG A 272 37.08 -28.25 7.47
N VAL A 273 37.24 -29.56 7.54
CA VAL A 273 38.36 -30.24 6.88
C VAL A 273 38.08 -30.29 5.39
N VAL A 274 39.10 -30.02 4.56
CA VAL A 274 38.96 -30.09 3.09
C VAL A 274 38.58 -31.52 2.70
N GLY A 275 37.39 -31.68 2.11
CA GLY A 275 36.83 -32.99 1.73
C GLY A 275 36.13 -33.76 2.84
N GLY A 276 35.97 -33.19 4.04
CA GLY A 276 35.24 -33.78 5.16
C GLY A 276 33.97 -33.02 5.55
N ASP A 277 33.23 -33.59 6.50
CA ASP A 277 32.07 -32.95 7.11
C ASP A 277 32.47 -31.76 7.98
N LYS A 278 31.53 -30.84 8.18
CA LYS A 278 31.69 -29.71 9.11
C LYS A 278 31.51 -30.23 10.53
N GLU A 279 32.52 -30.05 11.38
CA GLU A 279 32.42 -30.33 12.81
C GLU A 279 32.05 -29.07 13.58
N LEU A 280 31.16 -29.21 14.56
CA LEU A 280 30.71 -28.14 15.45
C LEU A 280 31.23 -28.41 16.87
N PHE A 281 31.78 -27.37 17.50
CA PHE A 281 32.36 -27.44 18.84
C PHE A 281 31.70 -26.40 19.74
N ASP A 282 30.86 -26.85 20.67
CA ASP A 282 30.31 -26.00 21.71
C ASP A 282 31.41 -25.65 22.73
N ASN A 283 31.68 -24.37 22.91
CA ASN A 283 32.70 -23.89 23.85
C ASN A 283 32.08 -23.53 25.20
N VAL A 284 30.98 -22.78 25.16
CA VAL A 284 30.20 -22.36 26.33
C VAL A 284 28.73 -22.60 26.04
N ILE A 285 28.02 -23.19 27.00
CA ILE A 285 26.59 -23.44 26.92
C ILE A 285 25.92 -22.78 28.13
N PHE A 286 24.97 -21.89 27.88
CA PHE A 286 23.99 -21.47 28.88
C PHE A 286 22.80 -22.42 28.78
N ASN A 287 22.60 -23.19 29.83
CA ASN A 287 21.50 -24.12 29.92
C ASN A 287 20.19 -23.36 30.18
N GLY A 288 19.09 -23.87 29.63
CA GLY A 288 17.77 -23.27 29.81
C GLY A 288 17.23 -23.27 31.25
N ASP A 289 17.94 -23.92 32.17
CA ASP A 289 17.70 -23.92 33.62
C ASP A 289 18.56 -22.89 34.38
N GLY A 290 19.38 -22.09 33.68
CA GLY A 290 20.23 -21.06 34.25
C GLY A 290 21.68 -21.48 34.52
N GLY A 291 22.07 -22.74 34.23
CA GLY A 291 23.44 -23.20 34.41
C GLY A 291 24.40 -22.72 33.32
N VAL A 292 25.67 -22.45 33.67
CA VAL A 292 26.77 -22.24 32.71
C VAL A 292 27.62 -23.50 32.63
N GLN A 293 27.77 -24.07 31.44
CA GLN A 293 28.65 -25.20 31.19
C GLN A 293 29.82 -24.77 30.30
N ILE A 294 31.04 -24.97 30.82
CA ILE A 294 32.28 -24.85 30.05
C ILE A 294 32.67 -26.25 29.57
N VAL A 295 32.42 -26.57 28.30
CA VAL A 295 32.44 -27.94 27.79
C VAL A 295 33.82 -28.60 27.91
N ASN A 296 34.88 -27.82 27.71
CA ASN A 296 36.24 -28.35 27.60
C ASN A 296 37.01 -28.41 28.93
N ILE A 297 36.47 -27.89 30.05
CA ILE A 297 37.21 -27.77 31.32
C ILE A 297 37.71 -29.10 31.89
N ASN A 298 37.04 -30.21 31.56
CA ASN A 298 37.40 -31.56 32.03
C ASN A 298 38.18 -32.39 31.00
N LYS A 299 38.53 -31.83 29.82
CA LYS A 299 39.33 -32.56 28.84
C LYS A 299 40.81 -32.58 29.29
N PRO A 300 41.57 -33.66 29.00
CA PRO A 300 42.98 -33.78 29.43
C PRO A 300 43.87 -32.59 29.07
N ALA A 301 43.62 -31.94 27.93
CA ALA A 301 44.36 -30.76 27.47
C ALA A 301 44.20 -29.51 28.37
N PHE A 302 43.19 -29.48 29.25
CA PHE A 302 42.90 -28.36 30.16
C PHE A 302 43.06 -28.76 31.64
N LYS A 303 43.78 -29.86 31.91
CA LYS A 303 44.07 -30.27 33.28
C LYS A 303 44.94 -29.21 33.98
N GLY A 304 44.47 -28.75 35.13
CA GLY A 304 45.16 -27.69 35.90
C GLY A 304 46.56 -28.06 36.39
N SER A 305 47.38 -27.03 36.53
CA SER A 305 48.73 -26.97 37.11
C SER A 305 48.68 -26.49 38.58
N GLN A 306 49.77 -26.70 39.32
CA GLN A 306 49.95 -26.14 40.67
C GLN A 306 49.98 -24.59 40.71
N THR A 307 50.15 -23.94 39.56
CA THR A 307 50.12 -22.47 39.43
C THR A 307 48.73 -21.91 39.16
N ASP A 308 47.76 -22.77 38.84
CA ASP A 308 46.42 -22.33 38.45
C ASP A 308 45.58 -21.97 39.68
N LYS A 309 44.63 -21.05 39.49
CA LYS A 309 43.75 -20.58 40.56
C LYS A 309 42.55 -21.51 40.71
N VAL A 310 42.06 -21.62 41.95
CA VAL A 310 40.77 -22.24 42.22
C VAL A 310 39.67 -21.23 41.92
N VAL A 311 38.63 -21.62 41.19
CA VAL A 311 37.44 -20.79 40.98
C VAL A 311 36.33 -21.28 41.90
N VAL A 312 35.71 -20.35 42.62
CA VAL A 312 34.55 -20.58 43.50
C VAL A 312 33.43 -19.62 43.13
N ALA A 313 32.19 -19.94 43.51
CA ALA A 313 31.06 -19.02 43.41
C ALA A 313 30.70 -18.49 44.81
N ASP A 314 30.32 -17.22 44.91
CA ASP A 314 29.70 -16.71 46.14
C ASP A 314 28.18 -16.98 46.18
N GLN A 315 27.52 -16.54 47.25
CA GLN A 315 26.08 -16.74 47.46
C GLN A 315 25.19 -16.17 46.34
N ASN A 316 25.70 -15.22 45.54
CA ASN A 316 24.98 -14.61 44.44
C ASN A 316 25.36 -15.24 43.08
N GLY A 317 26.19 -16.29 43.08
CA GLY A 317 26.69 -16.94 41.87
C GLY A 317 27.85 -16.21 41.19
N VAL A 318 28.46 -15.20 41.83
CA VAL A 318 29.60 -14.49 41.27
C VAL A 318 30.86 -15.35 41.39
N LEU A 319 31.50 -15.62 40.26
CA LEU A 319 32.74 -16.38 40.22
C LEU A 319 33.92 -15.56 40.76
N LYS A 320 34.69 -16.16 41.66
CA LYS A 320 35.86 -15.59 42.33
C LYS A 320 37.03 -16.55 42.25
N ALA A 321 38.24 -16.00 42.28
CA ALA A 321 39.45 -16.79 42.34
C ALA A 321 39.98 -16.88 43.77
N LEU A 322 40.30 -18.09 44.22
CA LEU A 322 41.01 -18.37 45.45
C LEU A 322 42.42 -18.88 45.14
N LYS A 323 43.38 -18.48 45.99
CA LYS A 323 44.76 -18.95 45.91
C LYS A 323 44.90 -20.39 46.39
N ALA A 324 44.06 -20.80 47.33
CA ALA A 324 43.99 -22.16 47.85
C ALA A 324 42.55 -22.43 48.32
N ALA A 325 42.14 -23.69 48.22
CA ALA A 325 40.94 -24.19 48.87
C ALA A 325 41.28 -24.64 50.30
N MET A 326 40.34 -24.47 51.23
CA MET A 326 40.48 -25.00 52.58
C MET A 326 40.48 -26.54 52.54
N PRO A 327 41.40 -27.23 53.25
CA PRO A 327 41.40 -28.68 53.26
C PRO A 327 40.11 -29.21 53.92
N LYS A 328 39.62 -30.36 53.45
CA LYS A 328 38.43 -31.03 54.01
C LYS A 328 38.62 -31.45 55.47
N PHE A 329 39.87 -31.65 55.89
CA PHE A 329 40.22 -31.96 57.27
C PHE A 329 41.64 -31.49 57.59
N PHE A 330 41.93 -31.34 58.87
CA PHE A 330 43.27 -31.07 59.40
C PHE A 330 43.43 -31.72 60.76
N TYR A 331 44.68 -31.93 61.20
CA TYR A 331 44.95 -32.45 62.54
C TYR A 331 44.79 -31.35 63.58
N MET A 332 44.31 -31.73 64.76
CA MET A 332 44.28 -30.83 65.91
C MET A 332 45.69 -30.32 66.22
N PRO A 333 45.85 -29.05 66.62
CA PRO A 333 47.11 -28.56 67.18
C PRO A 333 47.56 -29.38 68.38
N SER A 334 48.85 -29.35 68.70
CA SER A 334 49.40 -30.16 69.79
C SER A 334 48.72 -29.83 71.12
N VAL A 335 48.30 -30.88 71.84
CA VAL A 335 47.67 -30.76 73.15
C VAL A 335 48.30 -31.75 74.12
N MET A 336 48.60 -31.30 75.34
CA MET A 336 48.99 -32.20 76.41
C MET A 336 47.74 -32.89 76.96
N VAL A 337 47.75 -34.21 77.00
CA VAL A 337 46.69 -35.03 77.60
C VAL A 337 47.13 -35.47 78.99
N PRO A 338 46.68 -34.84 80.07
CA PRO A 338 47.11 -35.17 81.42
C PRO A 338 46.59 -36.53 81.86
N THR A 339 47.41 -37.19 82.66
CA THR A 339 47.13 -38.47 83.34
C THR A 339 47.15 -38.33 84.86
N ALA A 340 47.49 -37.13 85.35
CA ALA A 340 47.47 -36.74 86.74
C ALA A 340 47.20 -35.22 86.86
N GLU A 341 46.56 -34.79 87.95
CA GLU A 341 46.21 -33.37 88.17
C GLU A 341 47.39 -32.40 88.06
N ASN A 342 48.58 -32.81 88.53
CA ASN A 342 49.78 -31.97 88.48
C ASN A 342 50.33 -31.74 87.06
N GLN A 343 49.80 -32.45 86.05
CA GLN A 343 50.15 -32.24 84.65
C GLN A 343 49.24 -31.21 83.98
N VAL A 344 48.16 -30.76 84.62
CA VAL A 344 47.24 -29.76 84.08
C VAL A 344 47.91 -28.38 84.05
N THR A 345 48.62 -28.12 82.96
CA THR A 345 49.42 -26.89 82.75
C THR A 345 48.89 -26.04 81.59
N GLN A 346 48.02 -26.61 80.76
CA GLN A 346 47.43 -25.98 79.59
C GLN A 346 45.98 -25.56 79.88
N SER A 347 45.61 -24.34 79.47
CA SER A 347 44.23 -23.87 79.53
C SER A 347 43.30 -24.73 78.66
N GLY A 348 42.05 -24.92 79.09
CA GLY A 348 41.08 -25.77 78.40
C GLY A 348 41.28 -27.28 78.67
N VAL A 349 42.18 -27.65 79.57
CA VAL A 349 42.42 -29.04 79.98
C VAL A 349 42.13 -29.20 81.46
N THR A 350 41.50 -30.31 81.84
CA THR A 350 41.30 -30.69 83.25
C THR A 350 41.63 -32.16 83.46
N PHE A 351 41.92 -32.53 84.70
CA PHE A 351 42.03 -33.91 85.14
C PHE A 351 41.66 -34.00 86.62
N ASP A 352 40.96 -35.04 87.02
CA ASP A 352 40.68 -35.38 88.42
C ASP A 352 41.29 -36.75 88.74
N ASN A 353 42.20 -36.79 89.71
CA ASN A 353 42.89 -38.01 90.12
C ASN A 353 41.95 -39.04 90.74
N THR A 354 40.86 -38.60 91.36
CA THR A 354 39.89 -39.45 92.06
C THR A 354 39.07 -40.25 91.06
N SER A 355 38.46 -39.56 90.10
CA SER A 355 37.68 -40.20 89.03
C SER A 355 38.53 -40.74 87.88
N ARG A 356 39.81 -40.32 87.81
CA ARG A 356 40.75 -40.54 86.69
C ARG A 356 40.20 -40.04 85.36
N THR A 357 39.38 -39.00 85.40
CA THR A 357 38.69 -38.43 84.25
C THR A 357 39.27 -37.06 83.96
N GLY A 358 39.48 -36.77 82.69
CA GLY A 358 39.89 -35.47 82.22
C GLY A 358 38.99 -34.95 81.11
N THR A 359 39.02 -33.63 80.93
CA THR A 359 38.34 -32.96 79.82
C THR A 359 39.34 -32.15 79.02
N ILE A 360 39.14 -32.10 77.70
CA ILE A 360 39.89 -31.24 76.79
C ILE A 360 38.91 -30.44 75.95
N ASP A 361 38.99 -29.12 76.03
CA ASP A 361 38.30 -28.22 75.13
C ASP A 361 39.10 -28.10 73.82
N LEU A 362 38.78 -28.97 72.87
CA LEU A 362 39.51 -29.10 71.61
C LEU A 362 39.41 -27.82 70.79
N TYR A 363 38.25 -27.14 70.81
CA TYR A 363 38.02 -25.92 70.04
C TYR A 363 38.77 -24.73 70.64
N ALA A 364 38.69 -24.51 71.95
CA ALA A 364 39.38 -23.39 72.60
C ALA A 364 40.90 -23.46 72.39
N ILE A 365 41.47 -24.67 72.47
CA ILE A 365 42.90 -24.89 72.22
C ILE A 365 43.24 -24.62 70.75
N TYR A 366 42.41 -25.08 69.83
CA TYR A 366 42.58 -24.82 68.40
C TYR A 366 42.54 -23.33 68.06
N GLU A 367 41.51 -22.63 68.52
CA GLU A 367 41.32 -21.19 68.31
C GLU A 367 42.51 -20.40 68.86
N GLN A 368 42.99 -20.75 70.06
CA GLN A 368 44.16 -20.11 70.64
C GLN A 368 45.43 -20.34 69.82
N GLN A 369 45.73 -21.58 69.44
CA GLN A 369 46.99 -21.90 68.75
C GLN A 369 47.02 -21.44 67.28
N PHE A 370 45.89 -21.48 66.58
CA PHE A 370 45.80 -20.99 65.20
C PHE A 370 45.61 -19.48 65.13
N GLY A 371 44.80 -18.91 66.01
CA GLY A 371 44.53 -17.47 66.07
C GLY A 371 45.68 -16.67 66.69
N SER A 372 46.56 -17.32 67.47
CA SER A 372 47.77 -16.70 68.02
C SER A 372 48.96 -17.68 68.01
N PRO A 373 49.51 -17.98 66.82
CA PRO A 373 50.69 -18.82 66.72
C PRO A 373 51.86 -18.21 67.50
N ILE A 374 52.59 -19.03 68.24
CA ILE A 374 53.74 -18.58 69.06
C ILE A 374 54.80 -17.90 68.19
N MET A 375 54.98 -18.36 66.96
CA MET A 375 55.95 -17.81 66.02
C MET A 375 55.46 -18.03 64.59
N SER A 376 55.63 -17.00 63.76
CA SER A 376 55.33 -17.03 62.33
C SER A 376 56.52 -16.45 61.56
N SER A 377 56.86 -17.04 60.41
CA SER A 377 57.93 -16.52 59.53
C SER A 377 57.62 -15.11 58.99
N VAL A 378 56.33 -14.77 58.92
CA VAL A 378 55.82 -13.42 58.68
C VAL A 378 55.24 -12.90 59.99
N PRO A 379 55.80 -11.83 60.58
CA PRO A 379 55.32 -11.28 61.85
C PRO A 379 53.83 -10.93 61.80
N GLY A 380 53.06 -11.37 62.80
CA GLY A 380 51.63 -11.11 62.92
C GLY A 380 50.72 -11.95 62.01
N SER A 381 51.26 -12.86 61.20
CA SER A 381 50.45 -13.79 60.40
C SER A 381 49.81 -14.85 61.31
N ILE A 382 48.50 -15.05 61.13
CA ILE A 382 47.71 -16.08 61.82
C ILE A 382 47.34 -17.22 60.86
N LEU A 383 46.93 -18.36 61.41
CA LEU A 383 46.31 -19.43 60.64
C LEU A 383 44.78 -19.21 60.58
N PRO A 384 44.08 -19.65 59.53
CA PRO A 384 42.62 -19.54 59.46
C PRO A 384 41.93 -20.30 60.58
N VAL A 385 41.12 -19.60 61.39
CA VAL A 385 40.26 -20.20 62.42
C VAL A 385 38.83 -20.31 61.90
N LEU A 386 38.28 -21.51 61.90
CA LEU A 386 36.88 -21.77 61.61
C LEU A 386 36.06 -21.77 62.90
N PRO A 387 34.80 -21.30 62.89
CA PRO A 387 33.93 -21.41 64.04
C PRO A 387 33.63 -22.88 64.37
N ALA A 388 33.40 -23.20 65.65
CA ALA A 388 33.12 -24.57 66.08
C ALA A 388 31.96 -25.24 65.32
N SER A 389 30.97 -24.45 64.88
CA SER A 389 29.83 -24.92 64.07
C SER A 389 30.19 -25.42 62.68
N GLU A 390 31.36 -25.04 62.16
CA GLU A 390 31.89 -25.49 60.87
C GLU A 390 32.84 -26.70 61.02
N LEU A 391 33.02 -27.22 62.24
CA LEU A 391 33.95 -28.30 62.54
C LEU A 391 33.23 -29.52 63.10
N ILE A 392 33.74 -30.69 62.74
CA ILE A 392 33.38 -31.97 63.37
C ILE A 392 34.67 -32.57 63.93
N PHE A 393 34.63 -32.94 65.22
CA PHE A 393 35.78 -33.42 65.98
C PHE A 393 35.82 -34.94 66.01
N HIS A 394 36.94 -35.52 65.58
CA HIS A 394 37.11 -36.97 65.51
C HIS A 394 38.32 -37.42 66.31
N VAL A 395 38.16 -38.39 67.19
CA VAL A 395 39.28 -39.17 67.72
C VAL A 395 39.44 -40.41 66.85
N THR A 396 40.53 -40.45 66.10
CA THR A 396 40.82 -41.55 65.17
C THR A 396 41.71 -42.62 65.81
N TYR A 397 42.38 -42.29 66.91
CA TYR A 397 43.16 -43.22 67.71
C TYR A 397 43.30 -42.73 69.14
N ALA A 398 43.26 -43.65 70.10
CA ALA A 398 43.68 -43.42 71.47
C ALA A 398 44.40 -44.69 71.95
N THR A 399 45.54 -44.56 72.65
CA THR A 399 46.34 -45.72 73.08
C THR A 399 45.47 -46.71 73.87
N PRO A 400 45.25 -47.93 73.34
CA PRO A 400 44.41 -48.92 73.99
C PRO A 400 44.95 -49.29 75.37
N GLY A 401 44.06 -49.45 76.34
CA GLY A 401 44.42 -49.78 77.72
C GLY A 401 44.98 -48.61 78.54
N VAL A 402 45.24 -47.45 77.93
CA VAL A 402 45.61 -46.21 78.64
C VAL A 402 44.43 -45.26 78.69
N PHE A 403 43.89 -44.89 77.52
CA PHE A 403 42.80 -43.92 77.40
C PHE A 403 41.49 -44.59 76.95
N THR A 404 40.37 -44.12 77.50
CA THR A 404 39.02 -44.39 77.00
C THR A 404 38.36 -43.06 76.73
N ILE A 405 37.90 -42.82 75.49
CA ILE A 405 37.14 -41.61 75.16
C ILE A 405 35.69 -41.85 75.54
N GLU A 406 35.17 -41.03 76.45
CA GLU A 406 33.80 -41.19 76.95
C GLU A 406 32.81 -40.40 76.09
N SER A 407 33.17 -39.18 75.68
CA SER A 407 32.33 -38.35 74.83
C SER A 407 33.12 -37.25 74.12
N ILE A 408 32.55 -36.73 73.03
CA ILE A 408 32.91 -35.47 72.39
C ILE A 408 31.61 -34.72 72.11
N SER A 409 31.53 -33.47 72.57
CA SER A 409 30.41 -32.58 72.29
C SER A 409 30.57 -31.85 70.94
N ALA A 410 29.47 -31.29 70.43
CA ALA A 410 29.48 -30.49 69.19
C ALA A 410 30.29 -29.18 69.33
N THR A 411 30.56 -28.71 70.56
CA THR A 411 31.41 -27.54 70.80
C THR A 411 32.88 -27.90 71.01
N GLY A 412 33.25 -29.17 70.84
CA GLY A 412 34.64 -29.63 70.94
C GLY A 412 35.10 -29.98 72.35
N LEU A 413 34.22 -30.03 73.36
CA LEU A 413 34.57 -30.57 74.68
C LEU A 413 34.64 -32.11 74.61
N MET A 414 35.84 -32.65 74.75
CA MET A 414 36.14 -34.09 74.83
C MET A 414 36.29 -34.51 76.29
N THR A 415 35.64 -35.60 76.69
CA THR A 415 35.85 -36.25 78.00
C THR A 415 36.55 -37.59 77.79
N TYR A 416 37.59 -37.84 78.56
CA TYR A 416 38.35 -39.09 78.53
C TYR A 416 38.65 -39.60 79.93
N LYS A 417 38.92 -40.90 80.01
CA LYS A 417 39.28 -41.59 81.24
C LYS A 417 40.62 -42.31 81.10
N VAL A 418 41.43 -42.27 82.14
CA VAL A 418 42.73 -42.95 82.20
C VAL A 418 42.60 -44.22 83.03
N ASN A 419 42.97 -45.36 82.43
CA ASN A 419 42.88 -46.66 83.07
C ASN A 419 43.77 -46.72 84.33
N GLY A 420 43.21 -47.26 85.42
CA GLY A 420 43.87 -47.57 86.70
C GLY A 420 45.28 -48.14 86.58
N SER A 421 45.42 -49.11 85.68
CA SER A 421 46.61 -49.92 85.46
C SER A 421 47.49 -49.42 84.31
N ALA A 422 47.21 -48.24 83.76
CA ALA A 422 47.99 -47.68 82.65
C ALA A 422 49.46 -47.47 83.05
N ASN A 423 50.39 -47.94 82.22
CA ASN A 423 51.80 -47.58 82.35
C ASN A 423 52.05 -46.23 81.69
N ILE A 424 51.92 -45.16 82.48
CA ILE A 424 52.06 -43.77 82.04
C ILE A 424 53.52 -43.30 81.84
N ASN A 425 54.51 -44.18 82.08
CA ASN A 425 55.92 -43.89 81.82
C ASN A 425 56.34 -44.19 80.37
N MET A 426 55.47 -44.84 79.58
CA MET A 426 55.65 -45.02 78.14
C MET A 426 54.80 -43.99 77.39
N GLY A 427 55.36 -43.43 76.31
CA GLY A 427 54.65 -42.46 75.46
C GLY A 427 53.31 -43.02 75.00
N SER A 428 52.22 -42.34 75.36
CA SER A 428 50.85 -42.68 75.00
C SER A 428 50.25 -41.53 74.18
N PHE A 429 49.38 -41.85 73.23
CA PHE A 429 48.95 -40.92 72.19
C PHE A 429 47.44 -40.94 71.99
N ILE A 430 46.90 -39.78 71.62
CA ILE A 430 45.56 -39.61 71.06
C ILE A 430 45.72 -38.87 69.73
N ASN A 431 45.11 -39.38 68.66
CA ASN A 431 45.11 -38.75 67.35
C ASN A 431 43.74 -38.12 67.09
N ILE A 432 43.74 -36.81 66.89
CA ILE A 432 42.52 -36.00 66.78
C ILE A 432 42.53 -35.28 65.42
N VAL A 433 41.44 -35.43 64.68
CA VAL A 433 41.24 -34.87 63.34
C VAL A 433 39.99 -34.00 63.35
N PHE A 434 40.09 -32.81 62.77
CA PHE A 434 38.97 -31.89 62.58
C PHE A 434 38.58 -31.96 61.11
N SER A 435 37.32 -32.28 60.80
CA SER A 435 36.79 -32.17 59.44
C SER A 435 35.93 -30.93 59.30
N VAL A 436 36.04 -30.25 58.17
CA VAL A 436 35.23 -29.07 57.83
C VAL A 436 33.86 -29.52 57.36
N ASN A 437 32.79 -28.91 57.87
CA ASN A 437 31.43 -29.20 57.47
C ASN A 437 31.19 -28.74 56.02
N GLU A 438 30.74 -29.63 55.14
CA GLU A 438 30.52 -29.33 53.71
C GLU A 438 29.09 -28.83 53.42
N ASN A 439 28.19 -28.84 54.42
CA ASN A 439 26.83 -28.35 54.28
C ASN A 439 26.78 -26.85 54.63
N ASN A 440 26.94 -26.00 53.61
CA ASN A 440 26.51 -24.59 53.62
C ASN A 440 25.24 -24.43 52.79
#